data_AF-A0A2S9XH57-F1
#
_entry.id   AF-A0A2S9XH57-F1
#
_cell.length_a   1.000
_cell.length_b   1.000
_cell.length_c   1.000
_cell.angle_alpha   90.00
_cell.angle_beta   90.00
_cell.angle_gamma   90.00
#
_symmetry.space_group_name_H-M   'P 1'
#
loop_
_entity.id
_entity.type
_entity.pdbx_description
1 polymer ?
#
loop_
_entity_poly.entity_id
_entity_poly.type
_entity_poly.pdbx_seq_one_letter_code
_entity_poly.pdbx_strand_id
1 'polypeptide(L)'
;MMTDRHDWLMVQVDQVGEAVRKIAAALLDAGDPEQLVELDEQTDSLLEDVFEHSHITVVDSRTAALILRPPSRIRAYARLLAHKARLVHELGRGVQGEGLARRALELQLEAAEFEPDPDKIDHESIDALLDRDPPLCLGPRHQQLLEALDSTG
;
A
#
# COMPACT_ATOMS: atom_id res chain seq x y z
N MET A 1 -33.31 2.66 8.46
CA MET A 1 -32.13 3.16 9.19
C MET A 1 -30.91 2.46 8.59
N MET A 2 -30.24 3.11 7.64
CA MET A 2 -29.16 2.54 6.81
C MET A 2 -27.93 3.48 6.79
N THR A 3 -27.88 4.41 7.75
CA THR A 3 -26.95 5.55 7.79
C THR A 3 -25.65 5.20 8.51
N ASP A 4 -25.72 4.45 9.62
CA ASP A 4 -24.55 4.19 10.49
C ASP A 4 -23.40 3.43 9.81
N ARG A 5 -23.72 2.53 8.87
CA ARG A 5 -22.72 1.73 8.15
C ARG A 5 -22.03 2.52 7.02
N HIS A 6 -22.73 3.49 6.43
CA HIS A 6 -22.15 4.38 5.42
C HIS A 6 -21.21 5.39 6.09
N ASP A 7 -21.61 5.92 7.26
CA ASP A 7 -20.80 6.85 8.03
C ASP A 7 -19.52 6.17 8.58
N TRP A 8 -19.61 4.92 9.06
CA TRP A 8 -18.43 4.19 9.52
C TRP A 8 -17.41 3.89 8.40
N LEU A 9 -17.88 3.54 7.19
CA LEU A 9 -17.00 3.33 6.03
C LEU A 9 -16.33 4.64 5.58
N MET A 10 -17.05 5.76 5.61
CA MET A 10 -16.48 7.08 5.32
C MET A 10 -15.43 7.50 6.35
N VAL A 11 -15.69 7.27 7.64
CA VAL A 11 -14.73 7.56 8.71
C VAL A 11 -13.45 6.74 8.55
N GLN A 12 -13.56 5.46 8.18
CA GLN A 12 -12.38 4.61 7.93
C GLN A 12 -11.59 5.07 6.71
N VAL A 13 -12.25 5.49 5.63
CA VAL A 13 -11.60 6.06 4.44
C VAL A 13 -10.91 7.38 4.76
N ASP A 14 -11.54 8.25 5.55
CA ASP A 14 -10.96 9.53 5.97
C ASP A 14 -9.77 9.35 6.91
N GLN A 15 -9.83 8.40 7.84
CA GLN A 15 -8.72 8.08 8.75
C GLN A 15 -7.51 7.55 7.99
N VAL A 16 -7.72 6.65 7.03
CA VAL A 16 -6.65 6.13 6.18
C VAL A 16 -6.09 7.22 5.28
N GLY A 17 -6.95 8.03 4.65
CA GLY A 17 -6.52 9.13 3.78
C GLY A 17 -5.74 10.20 4.53
N GLU A 18 -6.15 10.53 5.75
CA GLU A 18 -5.44 11.47 6.61
C GLU A 18 -4.08 10.94 7.03
N ALA A 19 -4.00 9.65 7.33
CA ALA A 19 -2.76 9.06 7.77
C ALA A 19 -1.75 8.91 6.61
N VAL A 20 -2.22 8.55 5.41
CA VAL A 20 -1.42 8.61 4.17
C VAL A 20 -0.93 10.04 3.91
N ARG A 21 -1.80 11.06 4.05
CA ARG A 21 -1.40 12.47 3.89
C ARG A 21 -0.32 12.89 4.89
N LYS A 22 -0.45 12.51 6.16
CA LYS A 22 0.53 12.83 7.21
C LYS A 22 1.89 12.20 6.92
N ILE A 23 1.92 10.93 6.53
CA ILE A 23 3.18 10.24 6.18
C ILE A 23 3.81 10.83 4.93
N ALA A 24 3.00 11.11 3.89
CA ALA A 24 3.49 11.73 2.67
C ALA A 24 4.06 13.15 2.92
N ALA A 25 3.40 13.96 3.74
CA ALA A 25 3.89 15.28 4.12
C ALA A 25 5.18 15.19 4.94
N ALA A 26 5.24 14.29 5.93
CA ALA A 26 6.42 14.11 6.76
C ALA A 26 7.63 13.61 5.95
N LEU A 27 7.43 12.74 4.95
CA LEU A 27 8.49 12.29 4.04
C LEU A 27 9.05 13.42 3.17
N LEU A 28 8.27 14.46 2.85
CA LEU A 28 8.74 15.60 2.06
C LEU A 28 9.56 16.59 2.90
N ASP A 29 9.26 16.69 4.20
CA ASP A 29 9.88 17.65 5.12
C ASP A 29 11.03 17.05 5.94
N ALA A 30 11.17 15.72 5.97
CA ALA A 30 12.21 15.04 6.76
C ALA A 30 13.61 15.26 6.17
N GLY A 31 14.34 16.23 6.75
CA GLY A 31 15.74 16.52 6.41
C GLY A 31 16.77 15.85 7.33
N ASP A 32 16.33 15.19 8.41
CA ASP A 32 17.19 14.60 9.44
C ASP A 32 16.84 13.12 9.71
N PRO A 33 17.82 12.20 9.77
CA PRO A 33 17.64 10.80 10.16
C PRO A 33 16.79 10.56 11.42
N GLU A 34 16.85 11.43 12.43
CA GLU A 34 16.07 11.24 13.67
C GLU A 34 14.56 11.34 13.42
N GLN A 35 14.14 12.26 12.54
CA GLN A 35 12.74 12.43 12.15
C GLN A 35 12.23 11.25 11.32
N LEU A 36 13.10 10.63 10.51
CA LEU A 36 12.75 9.44 9.74
C LEU A 36 12.48 8.23 10.65
N VAL A 37 13.22 8.09 11.75
CA VAL A 37 12.97 7.02 12.73
C VAL A 37 11.63 7.21 13.42
N GLU A 38 11.32 8.42 13.88
CA GLU A 38 10.02 8.72 14.49
C GLU A 38 8.87 8.45 13.50
N LEU A 39 9.07 8.81 12.23
CA LEU A 39 8.07 8.56 11.19
C LEU A 39 7.87 7.06 10.91
N ASP A 40 8.92 6.24 11.06
CA ASP A 40 8.85 4.78 10.89
C ASP A 40 7.98 4.16 11.99
N GLU A 41 8.22 4.55 13.24
CA GLU A 41 7.42 4.12 14.39
C GLU A 41 5.95 4.56 14.31
N GLN A 42 5.70 5.80 13.86
CA GLN A 42 4.34 6.31 13.62
C GLN A 42 3.63 5.55 12.49
N THR A 43 4.34 5.24 11.41
CA THR A 43 3.81 4.45 10.29
C THR A 43 3.46 3.04 10.73
N ASP A 44 4.28 2.43 11.59
CA ASP A 44 4.05 1.09 12.13
C ASP A 44 2.83 1.03 13.03
N SER A 45 2.70 2.01 13.91
CA SER A 45 1.53 2.14 14.80
C SER A 45 0.25 2.31 13.98
N LEU A 46 0.28 3.14 12.94
CA LEU A 46 -0.86 3.31 12.04
C LEU A 46 -1.22 2.03 11.29
N LEU A 47 -0.22 1.35 10.73
CA LEU A 47 -0.41 0.10 10.00
C LEU A 47 -1.08 -0.94 10.90
N GLU A 48 -0.68 -1.02 12.17
CA GLU A 48 -1.29 -1.92 13.14
C GLU A 48 -2.73 -1.49 13.49
N ASP A 49 -2.93 -0.24 13.89
CA ASP A 49 -4.22 0.26 14.37
C ASP A 49 -5.33 0.17 13.31
N VAL A 50 -4.98 0.38 12.05
CA VAL A 50 -5.95 0.49 10.96
C VAL A 50 -6.12 -0.84 10.21
N PHE A 51 -5.05 -1.62 10.09
CA PHE A 51 -5.03 -2.81 9.23
C PHE A 51 -4.68 -4.11 9.95
N GLU A 52 -4.36 -4.12 11.25
CA GLU A 52 -3.84 -5.32 11.92
C GLU A 52 -2.63 -5.89 11.16
N HIS A 53 -1.68 -5.01 10.82
CA HIS A 53 -0.52 -5.29 9.96
C HIS A 53 0.24 -6.56 10.37
N SER A 54 0.39 -6.80 11.67
CA SER A 54 1.01 -8.00 12.23
C SER A 54 0.36 -9.31 11.74
N HIS A 55 -0.96 -9.33 11.56
CA HIS A 55 -1.70 -10.48 11.02
C HIS A 55 -1.70 -10.52 9.49
N ILE A 56 -1.73 -9.37 8.82
CA ILE A 56 -1.77 -9.31 7.35
C ILE A 56 -0.43 -9.68 6.72
N THR A 57 0.68 -9.40 7.38
CA THR A 57 2.02 -9.65 6.85
C THR A 57 2.39 -11.13 6.80
N VAL A 58 1.75 -11.99 7.59
CA VAL A 58 2.08 -13.43 7.64
C VAL A 58 1.41 -14.26 6.54
N VAL A 59 0.44 -13.68 5.82
CA VAL A 59 -0.28 -14.37 4.73
C VAL A 59 0.21 -13.91 3.35
N ASP A 60 -0.07 -14.69 2.31
CA ASP A 60 0.22 -14.30 0.93
C ASP A 60 -0.64 -13.09 0.47
N SER A 61 -0.24 -12.45 -0.63
CA SER A 61 -0.80 -11.16 -1.07
C SER A 61 -2.26 -11.28 -1.49
N ARG A 62 -2.65 -12.43 -2.05
CA ARG A 62 -4.03 -12.73 -2.40
C ARG A 62 -4.89 -12.91 -1.16
N THR A 63 -4.43 -13.69 -0.18
CA THR A 63 -5.14 -13.88 1.09
C THR A 63 -5.28 -12.56 1.85
N ALA A 64 -4.22 -11.74 1.89
CA ALA A 64 -4.29 -10.39 2.44
C ALA A 64 -5.31 -9.52 1.71
N ALA A 65 -5.33 -9.53 0.38
CA ALA A 65 -6.28 -8.78 -0.42
C ALA A 65 -7.73 -9.21 -0.16
N LEU A 66 -7.98 -10.51 0.10
CA LEU A 66 -9.30 -11.01 0.50
C LEU A 66 -9.74 -10.51 1.88
N ILE A 67 -8.82 -10.44 2.86
CA ILE A 67 -9.08 -9.90 4.20
C ILE A 67 -9.35 -8.39 4.14
N LEU A 68 -8.57 -7.67 3.32
CA LEU A 68 -8.57 -6.22 3.22
C LEU A 68 -9.72 -5.63 2.39
N ARG A 69 -10.57 -6.44 1.75
CA ARG A 69 -11.65 -5.92 0.88
C ARG A 69 -12.46 -4.84 1.59
N PRO A 70 -12.91 -3.78 0.87
CA PRO A 70 -12.99 -3.63 -0.60
C PRO A 70 -11.67 -3.15 -1.29
N PRO A 71 -11.59 -3.11 -2.65
CA PRO A 71 -10.40 -2.69 -3.39
C PRO A 71 -9.77 -1.38 -2.92
N SER A 72 -10.59 -0.38 -2.56
CA SER A 72 -10.10 0.90 -2.01
C SER A 72 -9.24 0.73 -0.75
N ARG A 73 -9.60 -0.20 0.14
CA ARG A 73 -8.85 -0.50 1.36
C ARG A 73 -7.57 -1.27 1.06
N ILE A 74 -7.57 -2.16 0.06
CA ILE A 74 -6.37 -2.84 -0.44
C ILE A 74 -5.37 -1.81 -0.98
N ARG A 75 -5.83 -0.89 -1.85
CA ARG A 75 -4.99 0.19 -2.42
C ARG A 75 -4.40 1.07 -1.33
N ALA A 76 -5.20 1.45 -0.35
CA ALA A 76 -4.73 2.34 0.71
C ALA A 76 -3.67 1.69 1.61
N TYR A 77 -3.85 0.40 1.94
CA TYR A 77 -2.82 -0.38 2.61
C TYR A 77 -1.55 -0.51 1.75
N ALA A 78 -1.69 -0.82 0.47
CA ALA A 78 -0.57 -0.91 -0.46
C ALA A 78 0.23 0.40 -0.57
N ARG A 79 -0.46 1.55 -0.64
CA ARG A 79 0.18 2.88 -0.65
C ARG A 79 0.98 3.14 0.64
N LEU A 80 0.43 2.79 1.81
CA LEU A 80 1.16 2.91 3.07
C LEU A 80 2.41 2.02 3.09
N LEU A 81 2.32 0.78 2.59
CA LEU A 81 3.50 -0.08 2.45
C LEU A 81 4.54 0.50 1.47
N ALA A 82 4.11 1.11 0.37
CA ALA A 82 5.01 1.78 -0.56
C ALA A 82 5.72 2.99 0.08
N HIS A 83 5.01 3.77 0.90
CA HIS A 83 5.62 4.85 1.67
C HIS A 83 6.59 4.32 2.73
N LYS A 84 6.21 3.29 3.49
CA LYS A 84 7.10 2.62 4.45
C LYS A 84 8.35 2.08 3.76
N ALA A 85 8.20 1.49 2.58
CA ALA A 85 9.33 1.00 1.77
C ALA A 85 10.34 2.10 1.44
N ARG A 86 9.87 3.31 1.09
CA ARG A 86 10.74 4.47 0.85
C ARG A 86 11.42 4.91 2.15
N LEU A 87 10.64 5.03 3.23
CA LEU A 87 11.15 5.45 4.54
C LEU A 87 12.27 4.54 5.05
N VAL A 88 12.06 3.22 5.05
CA VAL A 88 13.08 2.28 5.51
C VAL A 88 14.30 2.24 4.58
N HIS A 89 14.13 2.58 3.29
CA HIS A 89 15.25 2.73 2.37
C HIS A 89 16.12 3.95 2.75
N GLU A 90 15.52 5.10 3.04
CA GLU A 90 16.23 6.30 3.53
C GLU A 90 16.94 6.05 4.87
N LEU A 91 16.38 5.17 5.72
CA LEU A 91 17.01 4.70 6.96
C LEU A 91 18.14 3.66 6.74
N GLY A 92 18.51 3.35 5.49
CA GLY A 92 19.57 2.39 5.15
C GLY A 92 19.17 0.91 5.25
N ARG A 93 17.87 0.61 5.42
CA ARG A 93 17.32 -0.76 5.54
C ARG A 93 16.78 -1.27 4.19
N GLY A 94 17.61 -1.18 3.14
CA GLY A 94 17.20 -1.41 1.75
C GLY A 94 16.47 -2.73 1.48
N VAL A 95 16.95 -3.85 2.04
CA VAL A 95 16.32 -5.19 1.86
C VAL A 95 14.89 -5.23 2.41
N GLN A 96 14.65 -4.58 3.56
CA GLN A 96 13.31 -4.49 4.13
C GLN A 96 12.42 -3.63 3.24
N GLY A 97 12.96 -2.54 2.70
CA GLY A 97 12.27 -1.65 1.76
C GLY A 97 11.86 -2.36 0.47
N GLU A 98 12.73 -3.18 -0.11
CA GLU A 98 12.41 -3.99 -1.29
C GLU A 98 11.27 -4.97 -1.02
N GLY A 99 11.30 -5.66 0.13
CA GLY A 99 10.24 -6.58 0.53
C GLY A 99 8.88 -5.89 0.65
N LEU A 100 8.85 -4.70 1.24
CA LEU A 100 7.65 -3.87 1.39
C LEU A 100 7.17 -3.32 0.03
N ALA A 101 8.07 -2.83 -0.81
CA ALA A 101 7.74 -2.31 -2.14
C ALA A 101 7.15 -3.40 -3.04
N ARG A 102 7.75 -4.60 -3.02
CA ARG A 102 7.19 -5.76 -3.73
C ARG A 102 5.80 -6.09 -3.21
N ARG A 103 5.61 -6.18 -1.88
CA ARG A 103 4.30 -6.47 -1.30
C ARG A 103 3.25 -5.42 -1.65
N ALA A 104 3.63 -4.15 -1.69
CA ALA A 104 2.77 -3.06 -2.13
C ALA A 104 2.31 -3.26 -3.59
N LEU A 105 3.23 -3.59 -4.50
CA LEU A 105 2.91 -3.81 -5.91
C LEU A 105 1.99 -5.01 -6.09
N GLU A 106 2.28 -6.13 -5.42
CA GLU A 106 1.43 -7.31 -5.44
C GLU A 106 -0.01 -6.99 -5.00
N LEU A 107 -0.17 -6.20 -3.94
CA LEU A 107 -1.48 -5.80 -3.44
C LEU A 107 -2.20 -4.81 -4.36
N GLN A 108 -1.49 -3.91 -5.05
CA GLN A 108 -2.10 -3.05 -6.06
C GLN A 108 -2.67 -3.87 -7.23
N LEU A 109 -1.93 -4.89 -7.68
CA LEU A 109 -2.39 -5.79 -8.74
C LEU A 109 -3.61 -6.63 -8.29
N GLU A 110 -3.61 -7.14 -7.06
CA GLU A 110 -4.78 -7.82 -6.49
C GLU A 110 -5.98 -6.86 -6.33
N ALA A 111 -5.75 -5.59 -6.00
CA ALA A 111 -6.81 -4.59 -5.93
C ALA A 111 -7.41 -4.30 -7.31
N ALA A 112 -6.58 -4.26 -8.36
CA ALA A 112 -7.01 -4.09 -9.74
C ALA A 112 -7.87 -5.28 -10.21
N GLU A 113 -7.48 -6.52 -9.89
CA GLU A 113 -8.29 -7.72 -10.20
C GLU A 113 -9.70 -7.67 -9.57
N PHE A 114 -9.82 -7.08 -8.38
CA PHE A 114 -11.09 -6.94 -7.68
C PHE A 114 -11.88 -5.68 -8.04
N GLU A 115 -11.34 -4.78 -8.87
CA GLU A 115 -11.98 -3.52 -9.23
C GLU A 115 -12.84 -3.70 -10.49
N PRO A 116 -14.18 -3.59 -10.40
CA PRO A 116 -15.05 -3.70 -11.58
C PRO A 116 -15.02 -2.46 -12.48
N ASP A 117 -14.52 -1.33 -11.99
CA ASP A 117 -14.49 -0.05 -12.68
C ASP A 117 -13.05 0.31 -13.07
N PRO A 118 -12.66 0.18 -14.36
CA PRO A 118 -11.29 0.43 -14.81
C PRO A 118 -10.76 1.82 -14.43
N ASP A 119 -11.63 2.84 -14.40
CA ASP A 119 -11.25 4.22 -14.07
C ASP A 119 -10.82 4.39 -12.60
N LYS A 120 -11.09 3.39 -11.75
CA LYS A 120 -10.68 3.37 -10.33
C LYS A 120 -9.38 2.62 -10.09
N ILE A 121 -8.78 2.04 -11.12
CA ILE A 121 -7.48 1.40 -11.03
C ILE A 121 -6.41 2.48 -10.87
N ASP A 122 -5.51 2.26 -9.93
CA ASP A 122 -4.48 3.21 -9.52
C ASP A 122 -3.19 3.02 -10.33
N HIS A 123 -3.30 3.28 -11.64
CA HIS A 123 -2.19 3.10 -12.59
C HIS A 123 -0.93 3.87 -12.17
N GLU A 124 -1.07 5.12 -11.72
CA GLU A 124 0.05 5.94 -11.27
C GLU A 124 0.86 5.26 -10.15
N SER A 125 0.19 4.65 -9.17
CA SER A 125 0.89 3.99 -8.07
C SER A 125 1.51 2.66 -8.49
N ILE A 126 0.92 1.96 -9.47
CA ILE A 126 1.49 0.74 -10.06
C ILE A 126 2.76 1.09 -10.83
N ASP A 127 2.69 2.07 -11.72
CA ASP A 127 3.80 2.53 -12.55
C ASP A 127 4.96 3.03 -11.68
N ALA A 128 4.66 3.82 -10.64
CA ALA A 128 5.68 4.31 -9.70
C ALA A 128 6.41 3.18 -8.93
N LEU A 129 5.81 2.00 -8.78
CA LEU A 129 6.44 0.82 -8.17
C LEU A 129 7.21 -0.02 -9.20
N LEU A 130 6.77 -0.02 -10.46
CA LEU A 130 7.45 -0.69 -11.58
C LEU A 130 8.72 0.05 -12.02
N ASP A 131 8.73 1.38 -11.96
CA ASP A 131 9.85 2.26 -12.34
C ASP A 131 11.06 2.21 -11.37
N ARG A 132 11.07 1.29 -10.40
CA ARG A 132 12.16 1.16 -9.43
C ARG A 132 13.39 0.47 -10.03
N ASP A 133 14.56 0.90 -9.59
CA ASP A 133 15.86 0.29 -9.90
C ASP A 133 16.52 -0.24 -8.61
N PRO A 134 16.77 -1.57 -8.48
CA PRO A 134 16.46 -2.63 -9.45
C PRO A 134 14.96 -2.94 -9.55
N PRO A 135 14.49 -3.52 -10.68
CA PRO A 135 13.10 -3.93 -10.84
C PRO A 135 12.65 -4.94 -9.78
N LEU A 136 11.40 -4.82 -9.35
CA LEU A 136 10.80 -5.72 -8.36
C LEU A 136 10.54 -7.12 -8.95
N CYS A 137 11.06 -8.15 -8.31
CA CYS A 137 10.81 -9.54 -8.70
C CYS A 137 9.40 -9.99 -8.29
N LEU A 138 8.49 -10.09 -9.26
CA LEU A 138 7.13 -10.58 -9.08
C LEU A 138 7.04 -12.11 -9.21
N GLY A 139 6.16 -12.72 -8.40
CA GLY A 139 5.78 -14.12 -8.57
C GLY A 139 4.87 -14.35 -9.79
N PRO A 140 4.71 -15.62 -10.27
CA PRO A 140 4.01 -15.92 -11.51
C PRO A 140 2.58 -15.37 -11.60
N ARG A 141 1.84 -15.41 -10.48
CA ARG A 141 0.48 -14.85 -10.43
C ARG A 141 0.47 -13.35 -10.67
N HIS A 142 1.33 -12.60 -9.99
CA HIS A 142 1.36 -11.15 -10.10
C HIS A 142 1.89 -10.70 -11.48
N GLN A 143 2.77 -11.49 -12.11
CA GLN A 143 3.14 -11.30 -13.51
C GLN A 143 1.92 -11.45 -14.44
N GLN A 144 1.11 -12.49 -14.26
CA GLN A 144 -0.13 -12.67 -15.04
C GLN A 144 -1.14 -11.54 -14.84
N LEU A 145 -1.25 -11.01 -13.61
CA LEU A 145 -2.13 -9.87 -13.33
C LEU A 145 -1.63 -8.60 -14.00
N LEU A 146 -0.31 -8.36 -14.00
CA LEU A 146 0.30 -7.23 -14.67
C LEU A 146 0.08 -7.30 -16.19
N GLU A 147 0.34 -8.46 -16.81
CA GLU A 147 0.09 -8.69 -18.24
C GLU A 147 -1.39 -8.50 -18.62
N ALA A 148 -2.31 -8.96 -17.76
CA ALA A 148 -3.73 -8.76 -17.97
C ALA A 148 -4.11 -7.26 -17.93
N LEU A 149 -3.52 -6.50 -17.00
CA LEU A 149 -3.75 -5.06 -16.89
C LEU A 149 -3.30 -4.31 -18.15
N ASP A 150 -2.11 -4.62 -18.66
CA ASP A 150 -1.56 -4.04 -19.90
C ASP A 150 -2.41 -4.35 -21.13
N SER A 151 -3.11 -5.49 -21.13
CA SER A 151 -3.99 -5.87 -22.25
C SER A 151 -5.35 -5.16 -22.24
N THR A 152 -5.69 -4.48 -21.15
CA THR A 152 -7.01 -3.85 -20.93
C THR A 152 -6.98 -2.33 -21.09
N GLY A 153 -5.79 -1.71 -21.10
CA GLY A 153 -5.55 -0.27 -21.36
C GLY A 153 -5.27 0.04 -22.83
#